data_AF-A0A641RWR7-F1
#
_entry.id   AF-A0A641RWR7-F1
#
_cell.length_a   1.000
_cell.length_b   1.000
_cell.length_c   1.000
_cell.angle_alpha   90.00
_cell.angle_beta   90.00
_cell.angle_gamma   90.00
#
_symmetry.space_group_name_H-M   'P 1'
#
loop_
_entity.id
_entity.type
_entity.pdbx_description
1 polymer ?
#
loop_
_entity_poly.entity_id
_entity_poly.type
_entity_poly.pdbx_seq_one_letter_code
_entity_poly.pdbx_strand_id
1 'polypeptide(L)' 'MKNITDYIQQWANTYKDDMQNNIMPFWIKYGLDRVNGGIYTCVDRDGALMD' A
#
# COMPACT_ATOMS: atom_id res chain seq x y z
N MET A 1 25.04 -20.34 6.20
CA MET A 1 24.67 -19.10 5.48
C MET A 1 23.32 -19.33 4.83
N LYS A 2 22.33 -18.44 5.04
CA LYS A 2 21.09 -18.50 4.23
C LYS A 2 21.49 -18.33 2.77
N ASN A 3 20.91 -19.12 1.87
CA ASN A 3 21.13 -18.99 0.44
C ASN A 3 20.66 -17.59 0.00
N ILE A 4 21.52 -16.86 -0.72
CA ILE A 4 21.26 -15.48 -1.16
C ILE A 4 19.98 -15.42 -2.02
N THR A 5 19.73 -16.45 -2.82
CA THR A 5 18.53 -16.55 -3.63
C THR A 5 17.26 -16.61 -2.78
N ASP A 6 17.28 -17.40 -1.69
CA ASP A 6 16.13 -17.52 -0.79
C ASP A 6 15.83 -16.19 -0.09
N TYR A 7 16.88 -15.46 0.30
CA TYR A 7 16.74 -14.13 0.89
C TYR A 7 16.08 -13.13 -0.07
N ILE A 8 16.58 -13.05 -1.32
CA ILE A 8 16.03 -12.13 -2.32
C ILE A 8 14.58 -12.51 -2.65
N GLN A 9 14.30 -13.81 -2.81
CA GLN A 9 12.95 -14.28 -3.11
C GLN A 9 11.96 -13.98 -1.97
N GLN A 10 12.39 -14.15 -0.71
CA GLN A 10 11.58 -13.82 0.46
C GLN A 10 11.15 -12.35 0.41
N TRP A 11 12.10 -11.43 0.25
CA TRP A 11 11.79 -9.99 0.23
C TRP A 11 10.98 -9.58 -0.98
N ALA A 12 11.26 -10.13 -2.16
CA ALA A 12 10.45 -9.86 -3.35
C ALA A 12 8.98 -10.25 -3.13
N ASN A 13 8.74 -11.39 -2.49
CA ASN A 13 7.39 -11.83 -2.16
C ASN A 13 6.73 -10.92 -1.13
N THR A 14 7.44 -10.53 -0.07
CA THR A 14 6.92 -9.60 0.95
C THR A 14 6.51 -8.25 0.35
N TYR A 15 7.38 -7.60 -0.43
CA TYR A 15 7.05 -6.31 -1.05
C TYR A 15 5.87 -6.41 -2.03
N LYS A 16 5.78 -7.51 -2.78
CA LYS A 16 4.67 -7.75 -3.69
C LYS A 16 3.35 -7.91 -2.92
N ASP A 17 3.36 -8.70 -1.85
CA ASP A 17 2.20 -8.94 -1.01
C ASP A 17 1.73 -7.65 -0.33
N ASP A 18 2.64 -6.90 0.29
CA ASP A 18 2.34 -5.60 0.91
C ASP A 18 1.73 -4.63 -0.10
N MET A 19 2.28 -4.54 -1.31
CA MET A 19 1.75 -3.65 -2.33
C MET A 19 0.34 -4.05 -2.77
N GLN A 20 0.11 -5.35 -3.04
CA GLN A 20 -1.15 -5.84 -3.62
C GLN A 20 -2.27 -5.96 -2.59
N ASN A 21 -1.95 -6.35 -1.36
CA ASN A 21 -2.93 -6.76 -0.36
C ASN A 21 -3.04 -5.79 0.83
N ASN A 22 -2.17 -4.78 0.92
CA ASN A 22 -2.20 -3.78 1.98
C ASN A 22 -2.20 -2.34 1.43
N ILE A 23 -1.12 -1.91 0.77
CA ILE A 23 -0.89 -0.51 0.37
C ILE A 23 -1.87 -0.07 -0.71
N MET A 24 -1.96 -0.78 -1.84
CA MET A 24 -2.87 -0.39 -2.93
C MET A 24 -4.34 -0.42 -2.52
N PRO A 25 -4.85 -1.47 -1.84
CA PRO A 25 -6.23 -1.48 -1.36
C PRO A 25 -6.57 -0.29 -0.46
N PHE A 26 -5.66 0.13 0.41
CA PHE A 26 -5.86 1.31 1.26
C PHE A 26 -6.07 2.58 0.41
N TRP A 27 -5.15 2.90 -0.50
CA TRP A 27 -5.23 4.12 -1.30
C TRP A 27 -6.39 4.12 -2.31
N ILE A 28 -6.74 2.96 -2.88
CA ILE A 28 -7.92 2.84 -3.75
C ILE A 28 -9.22 3.11 -2.97
N LYS A 29 -9.27 2.70 -1.69
CA LYS A 29 -10.45 2.86 -0.85
C LYS A 29 -10.58 4.28 -0.27
N TYR A 30 -9.50 4.82 0.27
CA TYR A 30 -9.53 6.05 1.07
C TYR A 30 -8.90 7.26 0.38
N GLY A 31 -7.96 7.04 -0.55
CA GLY A 31 -7.27 8.12 -1.24
C GLY A 31 -7.98 8.63 -2.47
N LEU A 32 -8.82 7.84 -3.14
CA LEU A 32 -9.39 8.27 -4.42
C LEU A 32 -10.51 9.31 -4.25
N ASP A 33 -10.28 10.55 -4.72
CA ASP A 33 -11.35 11.56 -4.80
C ASP A 33 -12.26 11.25 -5.98
N ARG A 34 -13.42 10.68 -5.68
CA ARG A 34 -14.45 10.33 -6.67
C ARG A 34 -15.40 11.47 -7.01
N VAL A 35 -15.33 12.59 -6.30
CA VAL A 35 -16.20 13.76 -6.47
C VAL A 35 -15.55 14.76 -7.41
N ASN A 36 -14.29 15.14 -7.16
CA ASN A 36 -13.58 16.16 -7.93
C ASN A 36 -12.46 15.59 -8.82
N GLY A 37 -12.12 14.31 -8.63
CA GLY A 37 -10.98 13.67 -9.29
C GLY A 37 -9.65 13.97 -8.59
N GLY A 38 -8.69 13.06 -8.77
CA GLY A 38 -7.39 13.12 -8.08
C GLY A 38 -7.34 12.24 -6.85
N ILE A 39 -6.42 12.54 -5.93
CA ILE A 39 -6.11 11.72 -4.75
C ILE A 39 -6.05 12.60 -3.50
N TYR A 40 -6.81 12.25 -2.47
CA TYR A 40 -6.59 12.71 -1.10
C TYR A 40 -5.37 12.01 -0.51
N THR A 41 -4.41 12.80 -0.03
CA THR A 41 -3.17 12.32 0.59
C THR A 41 -3.16 12.50 2.11
N CYS A 42 -3.98 13.41 2.64
CA CYS A 42 -4.11 13.69 4.06
C CYS A 42 -5.19 12.80 4.69
N VAL A 43 -4.88 11.51 4.85
CA VAL A 43 -5.73 10.53 5.53
C VAL A 43 -5.03 9.97 6.78
N ASP A 44 -5.79 9.73 7.84
CA ASP A 44 -5.31 9.06 9.05
C ASP A 44 -5.13 7.56 8.83
N ARG A 45 -4.56 6.85 9.82
CA ARG A 45 -4.23 5.42 9.76
C ARG A 45 -5.45 4.53 9.52
N ASP A 46 -6.63 4.98 9.92
CA ASP A 46 -7.89 4.28 9.67
C ASP A 46 -8.52 4.64 8.30
N GLY A 47 -7.96 5.62 7.60
CA GLY A 47 -8.41 6.12 6.30
C GLY A 47 -9.35 7.33 6.37
N ALA A 48 -9.63 7.88 7.56
CA ALA A 48 -10.41 9.11 7.68
C ALA A 48 -9.63 10.31 7.08
N LEU A 49 -10.33 11.18 6.35
CA LEU A 49 -9.74 12.44 5.89
C LEU A 49 -9.43 13.32 7.11
N MET A 50 -8.22 13.84 7.16
CA MET A 50 -7.82 14.84 8.15
C MET A 50 -8.37 16.22 7.74
N ASP A 51 -8.84 16.99 8.72
CA ASP A 51 -9.26 18.39 8.56
C ASP A 51 -8.03 19.31 8.39
#